data_AF-A0A952X5S8-F1
#
_entry.id   AF-A0A952X5S8-F1
#
_cell.length_a   1.000
_cell.length_b   1.000
_cell.length_c   1.000
_cell.angle_alpha   90.00
_cell.angle_beta   90.00
_cell.angle_gamma   90.00
#
_symmetry.space_group_name_H-M   'P 1'
#
loop_
_entity.id
_entity.type
_entity.pdbx_description
1 polymer ?
#
loop_
_entity_poly.entity_id
_entity_poly.type
_entity_poly.pdbx_seq_one_letter_code
_entity_poly.pdbx_strand_id
1 'polypeptide(L)'
;MNAQDQQPDAVAEPERAPARECGPVSPRPRRPQVPWRTAINFWLDGLLAIVFLTLTWVAAVIRFVFPAGREAYGRRLWFGGIEAWRDAEFSLICGLALLIVLHVMLHWNWVCSIASSLVLRRPPGRDDGARTLLGVGVLVAILHVLAIGLLAARMSLSSIVE
;
A
#
# COMPACT_ATOMS: atom_id res chain seq x y z
N MET A 1 -87.98 -11.23 -19.59
CA MET A 1 -87.75 -10.17 -18.58
C MET A 1 -86.31 -9.68 -18.74
N ASN A 2 -86.14 -8.57 -19.45
CA ASN A 2 -84.88 -7.87 -19.68
C ASN A 2 -84.61 -6.96 -18.47
N ALA A 3 -83.43 -7.09 -17.86
CA ALA A 3 -82.92 -6.14 -16.88
C ALA A 3 -81.88 -5.26 -17.59
N GLN A 4 -82.39 -4.14 -18.09
CA GLN A 4 -81.64 -3.04 -18.69
C GLN A 4 -81.48 -1.94 -17.63
N ASP A 5 -80.41 -1.17 -17.76
CA ASP A 5 -80.20 0.18 -17.22
C ASP A 5 -79.93 0.34 -15.71
N GLN A 6 -78.63 0.48 -15.39
CA GLN A 6 -78.18 1.60 -14.56
C GLN A 6 -76.69 1.88 -14.79
N GLN A 7 -76.42 2.86 -15.65
CA GLN A 7 -75.09 3.44 -15.85
C GLN A 7 -74.98 4.69 -14.97
N PRO A 8 -74.17 4.68 -13.91
CA PRO A 8 -74.03 5.82 -13.01
C PRO A 8 -73.19 6.95 -13.63
N ASP A 9 -73.60 8.15 -13.29
CA ASP A 9 -73.21 9.44 -13.85
C ASP A 9 -71.70 9.69 -13.87
N ALA A 10 -71.25 10.21 -15.01
CA ALA A 10 -69.89 10.70 -15.23
C ALA A 10 -69.59 11.88 -14.30
N VAL A 11 -68.80 11.62 -13.26
CA VAL A 11 -68.20 12.64 -12.41
C VAL A 11 -67.15 13.39 -13.24
N ALA A 12 -67.39 14.68 -13.46
CA ALA A 12 -66.49 15.59 -14.14
C ALA A 12 -65.10 15.59 -13.48
N GLU A 13 -64.10 15.18 -14.25
CA GLU A 13 -62.70 15.15 -13.83
C GLU A 13 -62.17 16.59 -13.71
N PRO A 14 -61.59 17.01 -12.57
CA PRO A 14 -61.05 18.36 -12.43
C PRO A 14 -59.85 18.53 -13.36
N GLU A 15 -59.92 19.55 -14.21
CA GLU A 15 -58.89 20.04 -15.11
C GLU A 15 -57.54 20.13 -14.38
N ARG A 16 -56.68 19.12 -14.62
CA ARG A 16 -55.36 19.03 -14.00
C ARG A 16 -54.49 20.14 -14.59
N ALA A 17 -54.16 21.13 -13.75
CA ALA A 17 -53.21 22.17 -14.07
C ALA A 17 -51.91 21.58 -14.66
N PRO A 18 -51.33 22.19 -15.70
CA PRO A 18 -50.14 21.67 -16.37
C PRO A 18 -48.99 21.56 -15.36
N ALA A 19 -48.47 20.35 -15.21
CA ALA A 19 -47.29 20.07 -14.43
C ALA A 19 -46.17 21.01 -14.89
N ARG A 20 -45.71 21.89 -13.98
CA ARG A 20 -44.53 22.73 -14.21
C ARG A 20 -43.37 21.80 -14.53
N GLU A 21 -42.91 21.82 -15.77
CA GLU A 21 -41.71 21.12 -16.21
C GLU A 21 -40.56 21.54 -15.30
N CYS A 22 -40.13 20.61 -14.43
CA CYS A 22 -38.86 20.73 -13.75
C CYS A 22 -37.79 20.80 -14.83
N GLY A 23 -37.28 22.00 -15.08
CA GLY A 23 -36.18 22.21 -16.02
C GLY A 23 -35.00 21.30 -15.68
N PRO A 24 -34.17 20.93 -16.68
CA PRO A 24 -33.04 20.03 -16.48
C PRO A 24 -32.12 20.60 -15.40
N VAL A 25 -32.02 19.87 -14.28
CA VAL A 25 -31.08 20.18 -13.19
C VAL A 25 -29.68 20.12 -13.79
N SER A 26 -29.09 21.28 -14.04
CA SER A 26 -27.72 21.40 -14.54
C SER A 26 -26.78 20.69 -13.55
N PRO A 27 -26.07 19.62 -13.96
CA PRO A 27 -25.19 18.89 -13.06
C PRO A 27 -24.06 19.82 -12.63
N ARG A 28 -24.06 20.23 -11.35
CA ARG A 28 -22.95 21.01 -10.79
C ARG A 28 -21.64 20.24 -10.98
N PRO A 29 -20.57 20.87 -11.48
CA PRO A 29 -19.29 20.20 -11.63
C PRO A 29 -18.78 19.78 -10.25
N ARG A 30 -18.78 18.46 -9.98
CA ARG A 30 -18.14 17.92 -8.78
C ARG A 30 -16.65 18.20 -8.90
N ARG A 31 -16.10 19.02 -8.00
CA ARG A 31 -14.65 19.22 -7.90
C ARG A 31 -13.99 17.84 -7.74
N PRO A 32 -12.95 17.52 -8.53
CA PRO A 32 -12.20 16.29 -8.36
C PRO A 32 -11.51 16.35 -7.00
N GLN A 33 -12.09 15.70 -5.99
CA GLN A 33 -11.41 15.47 -4.73
C GLN A 33 -10.42 14.36 -4.98
N VAL A 34 -9.14 14.71 -5.12
CA VAL A 34 -8.08 13.71 -5.04
C VAL A 34 -8.21 13.02 -3.68
N PRO A 35 -8.47 11.70 -3.66
CA PRO A 35 -8.64 11.01 -2.40
C PRO A 35 -7.30 11.06 -1.67
N TRP A 36 -7.32 11.62 -0.45
CA TRP A 36 -6.14 11.77 0.42
C TRP A 36 -5.29 10.50 0.55
N ARG A 37 -5.92 9.33 0.43
CA ARG A 37 -5.26 8.00 0.40
C ARG A 37 -4.26 7.88 -0.75
N THR A 38 -4.62 8.36 -1.93
CA THR A 38 -3.73 8.35 -3.11
C THR A 38 -2.53 9.27 -2.90
N ALA A 39 -2.73 10.42 -2.23
CA ALA A 39 -1.62 11.30 -1.90
C ALA A 39 -0.64 10.64 -0.91
N ILE A 40 -1.13 9.98 0.15
CA ILE A 40 -0.27 9.26 1.10
C ILE A 40 0.52 8.15 0.42
N ASN A 41 -0.13 7.34 -0.43
CA ASN A 41 0.54 6.28 -1.17
C ASN A 41 1.67 6.84 -2.04
N PHE A 42 1.41 7.92 -2.78
CA PHE A 42 2.42 8.57 -3.61
C PHE A 42 3.64 9.05 -2.80
N TRP A 43 3.40 9.65 -1.63
CA TRP A 43 4.49 10.09 -0.74
C TRP A 43 5.27 8.91 -0.14
N LEU A 44 4.59 7.83 0.24
CA LEU A 44 5.24 6.64 0.79
C LEU A 44 6.13 5.96 -0.26
N ASP A 45 5.64 5.84 -1.50
CA ASP A 45 6.39 5.25 -2.61
C ASP A 45 7.59 6.12 -2.99
N GLY A 46 7.40 7.44 -2.99
CA GLY A 46 8.48 8.41 -3.18
C GLY A 46 9.54 8.31 -2.08
N LEU A 47 9.14 8.19 -0.81
CA LEU A 47 10.05 7.99 0.31
C LEU A 47 10.82 6.66 0.18
N LEU A 48 10.14 5.59 -0.21
CA LEU A 48 10.75 4.28 -0.47
C LEU A 48 11.86 4.39 -1.52
N ALA A 49 11.57 5.06 -2.63
CA ALA A 49 12.52 5.28 -3.72
C ALA A 49 13.74 6.10 -3.27
N ILE A 50 13.53 7.17 -2.49
CA ILE A 50 14.61 8.01 -1.94
C ILE A 50 15.51 7.20 -1.00
N VAL A 51 14.93 6.43 -0.09
CA VAL A 51 15.70 5.59 0.86
C VAL A 51 16.49 4.53 0.09
N PHE A 52 15.89 3.89 -0.91
CA PHE A 52 16.58 2.90 -1.75
C PHE A 52 17.75 3.50 -2.54
N LEU A 53 17.56 4.69 -3.14
CA LEU A 53 18.64 5.39 -3.83
C LEU A 53 19.78 5.77 -2.88
N THR A 54 19.43 6.22 -1.67
CA THR A 54 20.41 6.57 -0.64
C THR A 54 21.18 5.33 -0.18
N LEU A 55 20.50 4.20 0.02
CA LEU A 55 21.14 2.93 0.35
C LEU A 55 22.11 2.49 -0.76
N THR A 56 21.67 2.56 -2.02
CA THR A 56 22.51 2.20 -3.18
C THR A 56 23.75 3.11 -3.27
N TRP A 57 23.57 4.41 -3.01
CA TRP A 57 24.66 5.37 -2.94
C TRP A 57 25.65 5.03 -1.82
N VAL A 58 25.17 4.76 -0.61
CA VAL A 58 26.02 4.38 0.54
C VAL A 58 26.80 3.09 0.24
N ALA A 59 26.14 2.06 -0.30
CA ALA A 59 26.78 0.82 -0.69
C ALA A 59 27.88 1.05 -1.76
N ALA A 60 27.61 1.92 -2.74
CA ALA A 60 28.60 2.32 -3.73
C ALA A 60 29.79 3.05 -3.10
N VAL A 61 29.55 4.01 -2.18
CA VAL A 61 30.61 4.70 -1.45
C VAL A 61 31.48 3.72 -0.67
N ILE A 62 30.87 2.78 0.07
CA ILE A 62 31.60 1.75 0.80
C ILE A 62 32.46 0.91 -0.15
N ARG A 63 31.92 0.50 -1.31
CA ARG A 63 32.64 -0.37 -2.25
C ARG A 63 33.75 0.31 -3.04
N PHE A 64 33.55 1.57 -3.43
CA PHE A 64 34.47 2.30 -4.30
C PHE A 64 35.46 3.18 -3.54
N VAL A 65 35.05 3.78 -2.41
CA VAL A 65 35.91 4.70 -1.66
C VAL A 65 36.76 3.98 -0.62
N PHE A 66 36.24 2.88 -0.05
CA PHE A 66 36.97 2.04 0.89
C PHE A 66 37.41 0.76 0.18
N PRO A 67 38.65 0.70 -0.38
CA PRO A 67 39.16 -0.51 -0.99
C PRO A 67 39.17 -1.66 0.02
N ALA A 68 38.82 -2.87 -0.42
CA ALA A 68 38.82 -4.04 0.44
C ALA A 68 40.25 -4.38 0.89
N GLY A 69 40.52 -4.28 2.19
CA GLY A 69 41.82 -4.65 2.76
C GLY A 69 42.20 -3.88 4.03
N ARG A 70 43.34 -4.24 4.64
CA ARG A 70 43.89 -3.59 5.85
C ARG A 70 44.30 -2.12 5.63
N GLU A 71 44.40 -1.67 4.38
CA GLU A 71 44.76 -0.29 4.03
C GLU A 71 43.62 0.73 4.19
N ALA A 72 42.43 0.29 4.61
CA ALA A 72 41.35 1.18 4.99
C ALA A 72 41.47 1.68 6.45
N TYR A 73 42.31 1.05 7.28
CA TYR A 73 42.52 1.46 8.66
C TYR A 73 43.15 2.86 8.72
N GLY A 74 42.38 3.82 9.25
CA GLY A 74 42.81 5.21 9.45
C GLY A 74 42.31 6.22 8.42
N ARG A 75 41.75 5.79 7.27
CA ARG A 75 41.12 6.71 6.32
C ARG A 75 39.72 7.10 6.81
N ARG A 76 39.51 8.40 7.03
CA ARG A 76 38.20 8.98 7.37
C ARG A 76 37.67 9.75 6.17
N LEU A 77 36.40 9.52 5.81
CA LEU A 77 35.73 10.25 4.75
C LEU A 77 34.56 11.02 5.35
N TRP A 78 34.70 12.35 5.36
CA TRP A 78 33.70 13.35 5.79
C TRP A 78 33.13 13.09 7.19
N PHE A 79 32.13 12.22 7.29
CA PHE A 79 31.32 11.94 8.48
C PHE A 79 31.81 10.76 9.33
N GLY A 80 32.79 9.98 8.86
CA GLY A 80 33.31 8.88 9.67
C GLY A 80 34.30 7.98 8.95
N GLY A 81 34.77 6.97 9.68
CA GLY A 81 35.48 5.82 9.11
C GLY A 81 34.51 4.78 8.53
N ILE A 82 35.05 3.68 8.01
CA ILE A 82 34.27 2.60 7.38
C ILE A 82 33.14 2.05 8.27
N GLU A 83 33.36 1.97 9.59
CA GLU A 83 32.35 1.47 10.54
C GLU A 83 31.10 2.37 10.58
N ALA A 84 31.28 3.69 10.62
CA ALA A 84 30.14 4.62 10.63
C ALA A 84 29.32 4.55 9.32
N TRP A 85 30.00 4.33 8.19
CA TRP A 85 29.31 4.12 6.90
C TRP A 85 28.56 2.79 6.87
N ARG A 86 29.12 1.72 7.45
CA ARG A 86 28.44 0.43 7.59
C ARG A 86 27.25 0.49 8.54
N ASP A 87 27.37 1.22 9.64
CA ASP A 87 26.25 1.47 10.57
C ASP A 87 25.12 2.24 9.88
N ALA A 88 25.46 3.22 9.04
CA ALA A 88 24.49 3.95 8.23
C ALA A 88 23.83 3.05 7.17
N GLU A 89 24.61 2.22 6.47
CA GLU A 89 24.09 1.22 5.53
C GLU A 89 23.10 0.27 6.21
N PHE A 90 23.49 -0.27 7.37
CA PHE A 90 22.63 -1.15 8.16
C PHE A 90 21.34 -0.46 8.60
N SER A 91 21.43 0.78 9.09
CA SER A 91 20.27 1.56 9.50
C SER A 91 19.31 1.84 8.34
N LEU A 92 19.86 2.13 7.14
CA LEU A 92 19.08 2.31 5.92
C LEU A 92 18.39 1.01 5.48
N ILE A 93 19.07 -0.14 5.58
CA ILE A 93 18.47 -1.45 5.29
C ILE A 93 17.29 -1.73 6.25
N CYS A 94 17.47 -1.49 7.55
CA CYS A 94 16.41 -1.65 8.54
C CYS A 94 15.22 -0.71 8.26
N GLY A 95 15.49 0.56 7.97
CA GLY A 95 14.46 1.54 7.62
C GLY A 95 13.72 1.19 6.32
N LEU A 96 14.46 0.75 5.29
CA LEU A 96 13.89 0.30 4.03
C LEU A 96 13.01 -0.93 4.21
N ALA A 97 13.45 -1.92 5.00
CA ALA A 97 12.66 -3.11 5.30
C ALA A 97 11.33 -2.74 5.99
N LEU A 98 11.36 -1.83 6.96
CA LEU A 98 10.15 -1.33 7.63
C LEU A 98 9.22 -0.58 6.66
N LEU A 99 9.78 0.28 5.80
CA LEU A 99 9.01 1.01 4.80
C LEU A 99 8.37 0.09 3.76
N ILE A 100 9.06 -0.98 3.33
CA ILE A 100 8.51 -2.00 2.44
C ILE A 100 7.30 -2.68 3.09
N VAL A 101 7.42 -3.09 4.36
CA VAL A 101 6.32 -3.69 5.12
C VAL A 101 5.12 -2.74 5.20
N LEU A 102 5.35 -1.47 5.53
CA LEU A 102 4.29 -0.45 5.58
C LEU A 102 3.65 -0.21 4.20
N HIS A 103 4.46 -0.15 3.14
CA HIS A 103 4.00 0.01 1.76
C HIS A 103 3.10 -1.15 1.34
N VAL A 104 3.50 -2.39 1.60
CA VAL A 104 2.70 -3.58 1.31
C VAL A 104 1.38 -3.56 2.09
N MET A 105 1.39 -3.12 3.36
CA MET A 105 0.16 -2.96 4.14
C MET A 105 -0.79 -1.89 3.57
N LEU A 106 -0.28 -0.76 3.07
CA LEU A 106 -1.13 0.26 2.43
C LEU A 106 -1.66 -0.18 1.07
N HIS A 107 -0.84 -0.92 0.31
CA HIS A 107 -1.21 -1.41 -1.02
C HIS A 107 -2.07 -2.68 -0.98
N TRP A 108 -2.35 -3.19 0.21
CA TRP A 108 -2.99 -4.48 0.45
C TRP A 108 -4.30 -4.71 -0.33
N ASN A 109 -5.12 -3.67 -0.51
CA ASN A 109 -6.36 -3.75 -1.30
C ASN A 109 -6.10 -3.99 -2.78
N TRP A 110 -5.05 -3.37 -3.35
CA TRP A 110 -4.65 -3.64 -4.73
C TRP A 110 -4.08 -5.03 -4.87
N VAL A 111 -3.28 -5.48 -3.89
CA VAL A 111 -2.74 -6.86 -3.88
C VAL A 111 -3.88 -7.88 -3.86
N CYS A 112 -4.91 -7.67 -3.03
CA CYS A 112 -6.10 -8.52 -3.03
C CYS A 112 -6.84 -8.50 -4.38
N SER A 113 -6.95 -7.33 -5.00
CA SER A 113 -7.56 -7.19 -6.34
C SER A 113 -6.79 -7.98 -7.40
N ILE A 114 -5.45 -7.83 -7.45
CA ILE A 114 -4.58 -8.58 -8.38
C ILE A 114 -4.55 -10.08 -8.06
N ALA A 115 -4.45 -10.46 -6.78
CA ALA A 115 -4.47 -11.86 -6.39
C ALA A 115 -5.81 -12.51 -6.77
N SER A 116 -6.93 -11.81 -6.57
CA SER A 116 -8.25 -12.33 -6.97
C SER A 116 -8.41 -12.43 -8.49
N SER A 117 -7.84 -11.49 -9.26
CA SER A 117 -7.90 -11.50 -10.71
C SER A 117 -7.02 -12.61 -11.32
N LEU A 118 -5.85 -12.87 -10.72
CA LEU A 118 -4.93 -13.93 -11.15
C LEU A 118 -5.38 -15.33 -10.72
N VAL A 119 -5.77 -15.48 -9.45
CA VAL A 119 -6.02 -16.80 -8.85
C VAL A 119 -7.43 -17.30 -9.15
N LEU A 120 -8.45 -16.43 -9.09
CA LEU A 120 -9.82 -16.91 -9.05
C LEU A 120 -10.57 -16.83 -10.38
N ARG A 121 -10.19 -15.96 -11.33
CA ARG A 121 -10.99 -15.65 -12.55
C ARG A 121 -12.50 -15.54 -12.29
N ARG A 122 -12.91 -15.30 -11.05
CA ARG A 122 -14.29 -15.35 -10.56
C ARG A 122 -14.71 -13.94 -10.17
N PRO A 123 -15.99 -13.60 -10.36
CA PRO A 123 -16.51 -12.28 -10.02
C PRO A 123 -16.30 -11.98 -8.53
N PRO A 124 -16.12 -10.70 -8.16
CA PRO A 124 -15.78 -10.27 -6.81
C PRO A 124 -16.89 -10.63 -5.82
N GLY A 125 -16.76 -11.81 -5.21
CA GLY A 125 -17.59 -12.31 -4.12
C GLY A 125 -17.00 -11.91 -2.76
N ARG A 126 -17.86 -11.38 -1.92
CA ARG A 126 -17.68 -10.83 -0.57
C ARG A 126 -16.97 -11.79 0.41
N ASP A 127 -15.63 -11.78 0.41
CA ASP A 127 -14.75 -12.42 1.41
C ASP A 127 -13.43 -11.65 1.59
N ASP A 128 -13.51 -10.37 2.00
CA ASP A 128 -12.33 -9.48 2.17
C ASP A 128 -11.54 -9.76 3.45
N GLY A 129 -12.20 -10.24 4.51
CA GLY A 129 -11.61 -10.40 5.85
C GLY A 129 -10.63 -11.57 5.98
N ALA A 130 -10.94 -12.73 5.38
CA ALA A 130 -10.06 -13.90 5.43
C ALA A 130 -8.77 -13.69 4.63
N ARG A 131 -8.86 -12.95 3.51
CA ARG A 131 -7.72 -12.64 2.65
C ARG A 131 -6.76 -11.66 3.31
N THR A 132 -7.29 -10.65 4.02
CA THR A 132 -6.48 -9.74 4.84
C THR A 132 -5.73 -10.46 5.96
N LEU A 133 -6.40 -11.38 6.67
CA LEU A 133 -5.77 -12.12 7.75
C LEU A 133 -4.61 -13.01 7.27
N LEU A 134 -4.80 -13.68 6.13
CA LEU A 134 -3.79 -14.57 5.53
C LEU A 134 -2.56 -13.78 5.08
N GLY A 135 -2.78 -12.60 4.51
CA GLY A 135 -1.73 -11.66 4.16
C GLY A 135 -0.86 -11.18 5.31
N VAL A 136 -1.52 -10.66 6.35
CA VAL A 136 -0.84 -10.22 7.57
C VAL A 136 -0.10 -11.39 8.21
N GLY A 137 -0.70 -12.58 8.23
CA GLY A 137 -0.06 -13.80 8.74
C GLY A 137 1.24 -14.15 8.01
N VAL A 138 1.24 -14.12 6.67
CA VAL A 138 2.44 -14.39 5.86
C VAL A 138 3.52 -13.32 6.07
N LEU A 139 3.13 -12.04 6.13
CA LEU A 139 4.06 -10.93 6.38
C LEU A 139 4.74 -11.06 7.75
N VAL A 140 3.96 -11.34 8.79
CA VAL A 140 4.46 -11.59 10.15
C VAL A 140 5.39 -12.81 10.17
N ALA A 141 5.05 -13.88 9.47
CA ALA A 141 5.90 -15.07 9.38
C ALA A 141 7.25 -14.77 8.70
N ILE A 142 7.26 -14.05 7.57
CA ILE A 142 8.50 -13.65 6.88
C ILE A 142 9.38 -12.79 7.79
N LEU A 143 8.78 -11.82 8.49
CA LEU A 143 9.50 -10.96 9.43
C LEU A 143 10.15 -11.78 10.57
N HIS A 144 9.43 -12.75 11.13
CA HIS A 144 9.96 -13.62 12.17
C HIS A 144 11.08 -14.53 11.64
N VAL A 145 10.94 -15.09 10.44
CA VAL A 145 12.00 -15.91 9.82
C VAL A 145 13.28 -15.10 9.64
N LEU A 146 13.17 -13.85 9.16
CA LEU A 146 14.32 -12.94 9.04
C LEU A 146 14.94 -12.62 10.41
N ALA A 147 14.12 -12.26 11.40
CA ALA A 147 14.60 -11.94 12.74
C ALA A 147 15.32 -13.13 13.40
N ILE A 148 14.75 -14.34 13.29
CA ILE A 148 15.36 -15.57 13.79
C ILE A 148 16.67 -15.87 13.06
N GLY A 149 16.70 -15.71 11.72
CA GLY A 149 17.93 -15.90 10.93
C GLY A 149 19.05 -14.96 11.36
N LEU A 150 18.75 -13.69 11.62
CA LEU A 150 19.71 -12.72 12.13
C LEU A 150 20.20 -13.05 13.55
N LEU A 151 19.29 -13.49 14.42
CA LEU A 151 19.64 -13.90 15.78
C LEU A 151 20.54 -15.15 15.78
N ALA A 152 20.22 -16.13 14.93
CA ALA A 152 21.02 -17.33 14.76
C ALA A 152 22.42 -17.00 14.23
N ALA A 153 22.52 -16.11 13.23
CA ALA A 153 23.80 -15.64 12.70
C ALA A 153 24.64 -14.96 13.79
N ARG A 154 24.01 -14.10 14.62
CA ARG A 154 24.69 -13.46 15.76
C ARG A 154 25.22 -14.47 16.77
N MET A 155 24.40 -15.45 17.15
CA MET A 155 24.80 -16.48 18.13
C MET A 155 25.94 -17.35 17.61
N SER A 156 25.95 -17.65 16.29
CA SER A 156 27.04 -18.40 15.67
C SER A 156 28.37 -17.65 15.68
N LEU A 157 28.36 -16.32 15.69
CA LEU A 157 29.58 -15.52 15.79
C LEU A 157 30.14 -15.54 17.23
N SER A 158 29.28 -15.46 18.25
CA SER A 158 29.73 -15.55 19.65
C SER A 158 30.36 -16.90 19.97
N SER A 159 29.84 -18.00 19.41
CA SER A 159 30.39 -19.35 19.68
C SER A 159 31.73 -19.63 18.99
N ILE A 160 32.16 -18.80 18.03
CA ILE A 160 33.45 -18.96 17.32
C ILE A 160 34.57 -18.19 18.02
N VAL A 161 34.22 -17.21 18.85
CA VAL A 161 35.19 -16.32 19.52
C VAL A 161 35.65 -16.86 20.88
N GLU A 162 34.94 -17.83 21.46
CA GLU A 162 35.36 -18.57 22.67
C GLU A 162 36.22 -19.80 22.32
#